data_AF-M4BF15-F1
#
_entry.id   AF-M4BF15-F1
#
_cell.length_a   1.000
_cell.length_b   1.000
_cell.length_c   1.000
_cell.angle_alpha   90.00
_cell.angle_beta   90.00
_cell.angle_gamma   90.00
#
_symmetry.space_group_name_H-M   'P 1'
#
loop_
_entity.id
_entity.type
_entity.pdbx_description
1 polymer ?
#
loop_
_entity_poly.entity_id
_entity_poly.type
_entity_poly.pdbx_seq_one_letter_code
_entity_poly.pdbx_strand_id
1 'polypeptide(L)'
;MWSFALHVRIATNLRSSAAALVTLSSFVMLLSVLGFVGAKRDRKSRLLLLFFFCNFLLVSSLFVMCYAAFFFQDALESWIKHHWAASALRDKPCCTTYSDTVQYLKRCAVIVGGLGIACMLLVISAMYCVVRIVTVPVVMRRMQSVLNVVFMILGTGLFVVGLLCDAHDEMTSGQKWMAIILITVGALLFALSVLGIITSRARSRSLLLTVRFEINGHMVRIHRTDCSLSQYIIGLGGCLVALVVCSFSAFSFSDKLAWTFQEQKTSSKLACDLSLPGCTNCTELVFEMTRCKGAMCTFDNYWVACDSSMSGIEESATGGDCLRDMTIINDNPDQGYIGNDIAKCGKCPEWSATDVRVYLQSLLHLLGLFALVVCLFIALGFAATNDFFLMQAIQN
;
A
#
# COMPACT_ATOMS: atom_id res chain seq x y z
N MET A 1 -5.60 5.51 1.99
CA MET A 1 -7.06 5.59 1.75
C MET A 1 -7.48 5.01 0.41
N TRP A 2 -6.87 5.39 -0.73
CA TRP A 2 -7.26 4.87 -2.05
C TRP A 2 -7.18 3.36 -2.20
N SER A 3 -6.14 2.66 -1.74
CA SER A 3 -6.11 1.19 -1.88
C SER A 3 -7.28 0.49 -1.18
N PHE A 4 -7.76 1.05 -0.06
CA PHE A 4 -8.87 0.51 0.72
C PHE A 4 -10.23 0.95 0.17
N ALA A 5 -10.42 2.23 -0.16
CA ALA A 5 -11.62 2.72 -0.83
C ALA A 5 -11.77 2.14 -2.25
N LEU A 6 -10.66 1.86 -2.94
CA LEU A 6 -10.59 1.15 -4.21
C LEU A 6 -10.84 -0.34 -3.98
N HIS A 7 -10.28 -1.00 -2.97
CA HIS A 7 -10.62 -2.39 -2.64
C HIS A 7 -12.09 -2.54 -2.31
N VAL A 8 -12.67 -1.60 -1.55
CA VAL A 8 -14.08 -1.64 -1.21
C VAL A 8 -14.94 -1.23 -2.40
N ARG A 9 -14.59 -0.23 -3.21
CA ARG A 9 -15.27 0.04 -4.50
C ARG A 9 -15.16 -1.15 -5.46
N ILE A 10 -14.03 -1.86 -5.45
CA ILE A 10 -13.78 -3.05 -6.27
C ILE A 10 -14.62 -4.22 -5.76
N ALA A 11 -14.68 -4.42 -4.44
CA ALA A 11 -15.44 -5.48 -3.79
C ALA A 11 -16.96 -5.23 -3.86
N THR A 12 -17.40 -3.98 -3.78
CA THR A 12 -18.83 -3.60 -3.85
C THR A 12 -19.37 -3.68 -5.26
N ASN A 13 -18.53 -3.43 -6.27
CA ASN A 13 -18.84 -3.75 -7.65
C ASN A 13 -18.32 -5.15 -7.99
N LEU A 14 -19.17 -6.18 -7.84
CA LEU A 14 -18.92 -7.53 -8.39
C LEU A 14 -18.37 -7.48 -9.84
N ARG A 15 -18.78 -6.46 -10.60
CA ARG A 15 -18.30 -6.17 -11.95
C ARG A 15 -16.81 -5.80 -12.02
N SER A 16 -16.26 -5.04 -11.07
CA SER A 16 -14.82 -4.72 -11.01
C SER A 16 -13.99 -5.86 -10.46
N SER A 17 -14.48 -6.63 -9.49
CA SER A 17 -13.81 -7.86 -9.06
C SER A 17 -13.76 -8.89 -10.19
N ALA A 18 -14.86 -9.05 -10.94
CA ALA A 18 -14.90 -9.87 -12.13
C ALA A 18 -13.96 -9.33 -13.22
N ALA A 19 -13.94 -8.02 -13.46
CA ALA A 19 -13.00 -7.41 -14.41
C ALA A 19 -11.55 -7.63 -13.97
N ALA A 20 -11.22 -7.47 -12.69
CA ALA A 20 -9.89 -7.71 -12.14
C ALA A 20 -9.47 -9.18 -12.33
N LEU A 21 -10.35 -10.13 -12.00
CA LEU A 21 -10.12 -11.55 -12.24
C LEU A 21 -9.93 -11.85 -13.73
N VAL A 22 -10.76 -11.29 -14.61
CA VAL A 22 -10.63 -11.46 -16.06
C VAL A 22 -9.32 -10.88 -16.57
N THR A 23 -8.91 -9.70 -16.09
CA THR A 23 -7.61 -9.11 -16.46
C THR A 23 -6.45 -9.96 -15.97
N LEU A 24 -6.54 -10.52 -14.76
CA LEU A 24 -5.51 -11.38 -14.18
C LEU A 24 -5.43 -12.71 -14.95
N SER A 25 -6.56 -13.34 -15.25
CA SER A 25 -6.61 -14.55 -16.08
C SER A 25 -6.10 -14.30 -17.50
N SER A 26 -6.47 -13.17 -18.11
CA SER A 26 -5.97 -12.76 -19.43
C SER A 26 -4.45 -12.56 -19.41
N PHE A 27 -3.94 -11.93 -18.35
CA PHE A 27 -2.51 -11.74 -18.16
C PHE A 27 -1.79 -13.08 -17.97
N VAL A 28 -2.31 -13.98 -17.15
CA VAL A 28 -1.77 -15.34 -16.97
C VAL A 28 -1.75 -16.10 -18.29
N MET A 29 -2.83 -16.06 -19.09
CA MET A 29 -2.86 -16.70 -20.40
C MET A 29 -1.83 -16.09 -21.36
N LEU A 30 -1.72 -14.76 -21.40
CA LEU A 30 -0.72 -14.08 -22.23
C LEU A 30 0.70 -14.45 -21.81
N LEU A 31 0.96 -14.57 -20.50
CA LEU A 31 2.22 -15.07 -19.97
C LEU A 31 2.46 -16.53 -20.39
N SER A 32 1.49 -17.42 -20.27
CA SER A 32 1.62 -18.81 -20.72
C SER A 32 1.98 -18.91 -22.21
N VAL A 33 1.34 -18.10 -23.06
CA VAL A 33 1.66 -18.02 -24.49
C VAL A 33 3.09 -17.51 -24.69
N LEU A 34 3.51 -16.46 -23.97
CA LEU A 34 4.89 -15.96 -24.01
C LEU A 34 5.91 -17.03 -23.59
N GLY A 35 5.60 -17.83 -22.56
CA GLY A 35 6.42 -18.96 -22.13
C GLY A 35 6.56 -20.02 -23.23
N PHE A 36 5.45 -20.40 -23.86
CA PHE A 36 5.43 -21.38 -24.96
C PHE A 36 6.19 -20.90 -26.20
N VAL A 37 5.96 -19.65 -26.63
CA VAL A 37 6.67 -19.03 -27.76
C VAL A 37 8.15 -18.86 -27.45
N GLY A 38 8.48 -18.51 -26.20
CA GLY A 38 9.85 -18.41 -25.71
C GLY A 38 10.62 -19.73 -25.76
N ALA A 39 9.94 -20.87 -25.54
CA ALA A 39 10.54 -22.19 -25.56
C ALA A 39 10.95 -22.67 -26.98
N LYS A 40 10.22 -22.24 -28.03
CA LYS A 40 10.40 -22.77 -29.40
C LYS A 40 11.49 -22.07 -30.23
N ARG A 41 11.95 -20.88 -29.85
CA ARG A 41 12.77 -19.99 -30.72
C ARG A 41 14.23 -19.88 -30.25
N ASP A 42 15.20 -19.93 -31.16
CA ASP A 42 16.65 -19.91 -30.85
C ASP A 42 17.15 -18.66 -30.09
N ARG A 43 16.38 -17.57 -30.01
CA ARG A 43 16.63 -16.42 -29.11
C ARG A 43 16.15 -16.69 -27.66
N LYS A 44 16.44 -17.91 -27.16
CA LYS A 44 15.84 -18.59 -25.99
C LYS A 44 15.82 -17.79 -24.68
N SER A 45 16.80 -16.93 -24.41
CA SER A 45 16.97 -16.39 -23.05
C SER A 45 16.14 -15.14 -22.72
N ARG A 46 15.76 -14.30 -23.68
CA ARG A 46 15.13 -13.00 -23.36
C ARG A 46 13.64 -13.09 -23.02
N LEU A 47 12.87 -13.77 -23.87
CA LEU A 47 11.42 -13.95 -23.67
C LEU A 47 11.12 -14.75 -22.41
N LEU A 48 11.94 -15.77 -22.17
CA LEU A 48 11.75 -16.68 -21.05
C LEU A 48 12.21 -16.05 -19.71
N LEU A 49 13.20 -15.15 -19.75
CA LEU A 49 13.54 -14.26 -18.64
C LEU A 49 12.42 -13.26 -18.34
N LEU A 50 11.86 -12.61 -19.38
CA LEU A 50 10.70 -11.71 -19.23
C LEU A 50 9.52 -12.46 -18.59
N PHE A 51 9.23 -13.68 -19.07
CA PHE A 51 8.23 -14.55 -18.49
C PHE A 51 8.50 -14.81 -17.00
N PHE A 52 9.72 -15.20 -16.63
CA PHE A 52 10.08 -15.42 -15.23
C PHE A 52 9.84 -14.17 -14.36
N PHE A 53 10.23 -13.00 -14.85
CA PHE A 53 10.03 -11.72 -14.14
C PHE A 53 8.56 -11.35 -13.98
N CYS A 54 7.77 -11.45 -15.04
CA CYS A 54 6.36 -11.13 -14.97
C CYS A 54 5.62 -12.10 -14.03
N ASN A 55 5.99 -13.38 -14.01
CA ASN A 55 5.45 -14.33 -13.05
C ASN A 55 5.91 -14.03 -11.62
N PHE A 56 7.16 -13.60 -11.41
CA PHE A 56 7.64 -13.21 -10.10
C PHE A 56 6.87 -11.97 -9.57
N LEU A 57 6.72 -10.94 -10.40
CA LEU A 57 5.88 -9.76 -10.09
C LEU A 57 4.44 -10.16 -9.79
N LEU A 58 3.88 -11.07 -10.60
CA LEU A 58 2.53 -11.58 -10.40
C LEU A 58 2.42 -12.30 -9.04
N VAL A 59 3.33 -13.20 -8.70
CA VAL A 59 3.35 -13.90 -7.40
C VAL A 59 3.48 -12.91 -6.25
N SER A 60 4.40 -11.94 -6.34
CA SER A 60 4.55 -10.93 -5.31
C SER A 60 3.28 -10.09 -5.14
N SER A 61 2.64 -9.68 -6.23
CA SER A 61 1.37 -8.94 -6.18
C SER A 61 0.24 -9.77 -5.59
N LEU A 62 0.11 -11.04 -6.01
CA LEU A 62 -0.86 -11.98 -5.46
C LEU A 62 -0.61 -12.22 -3.98
N PHE A 63 0.64 -12.30 -3.55
CA PHE A 63 1.00 -12.46 -2.13
C PHE A 63 0.52 -11.27 -1.30
N VAL A 64 0.78 -10.04 -1.76
CA VAL A 64 0.29 -8.83 -1.08
C VAL A 64 -1.24 -8.80 -1.06
N MET A 65 -1.90 -9.14 -2.18
CA MET A 65 -3.36 -9.16 -2.29
C MET A 65 -4.01 -10.25 -1.44
N CYS A 66 -3.42 -11.44 -1.35
CA CYS A 66 -3.87 -12.51 -0.47
C CYS A 66 -3.71 -12.11 0.99
N TYR A 67 -2.54 -11.58 1.34
CA TYR A 67 -2.30 -11.08 2.70
C TYR A 67 -3.33 -10.01 3.07
N ALA A 68 -3.55 -9.05 2.18
CA ALA A 68 -4.58 -8.05 2.32
C ALA A 68 -5.97 -8.69 2.51
N ALA A 69 -6.37 -9.65 1.68
CA ALA A 69 -7.67 -10.30 1.78
C ALA A 69 -7.91 -11.01 3.13
N PHE A 70 -6.88 -11.63 3.71
CA PHE A 70 -6.99 -12.30 5.01
C PHE A 70 -6.90 -11.32 6.18
N PHE A 71 -5.97 -10.37 6.15
CA PHE A 71 -5.70 -9.48 7.27
C PHE A 71 -6.70 -8.31 7.36
N PHE A 72 -7.25 -7.86 6.23
CA PHE A 72 -8.22 -6.75 6.23
C PHE A 72 -9.63 -7.16 6.65
N GLN A 73 -9.90 -8.40 7.08
CA GLN A 73 -11.24 -8.79 7.50
C GLN A 73 -11.78 -7.91 8.63
N ASP A 74 -10.93 -7.60 9.62
CA ASP A 74 -11.31 -6.79 10.78
C ASP A 74 -11.43 -5.31 10.41
N ALA A 75 -10.49 -4.80 9.60
CA ALA A 75 -10.54 -3.43 9.09
C ALA A 75 -11.74 -3.21 8.14
N LEU A 76 -12.16 -4.24 7.40
CA LEU A 76 -13.33 -4.19 6.52
C LEU A 76 -14.60 -4.08 7.33
N GLU A 77 -14.74 -4.86 8.40
CA GLU A 77 -15.87 -4.75 9.32
C GLU A 77 -15.96 -3.33 9.90
N SER A 78 -14.84 -2.83 10.41
CA SER A 78 -14.75 -1.46 10.93
C SER A 78 -15.13 -0.44 9.86
N TRP A 79 -14.64 -0.58 8.63
CA TRP A 79 -14.99 0.33 7.54
C TRP A 79 -16.47 0.28 7.16
N ILE A 80 -17.07 -0.92 7.05
CA ILE A 80 -18.49 -1.08 6.70
C ILE A 80 -19.35 -0.39 7.76
N LYS A 81 -19.01 -0.56 9.03
CA LYS A 81 -19.72 0.05 10.15
C LYS A 81 -19.88 1.57 9.96
N HIS A 82 -18.81 2.25 9.54
CA HIS A 82 -18.80 3.71 9.34
C HIS A 82 -19.41 4.17 8.00
N HIS A 83 -19.60 3.27 7.04
CA HIS A 83 -20.15 3.61 5.72
C HIS A 83 -21.51 2.96 5.45
N TRP A 84 -22.06 2.24 6.41
CA TRP A 84 -23.25 1.42 6.23
C TRP A 84 -24.44 2.23 5.72
N ALA A 85 -24.65 3.42 6.29
CA ALA A 85 -25.74 4.33 5.93
C ALA A 85 -25.64 4.84 4.48
N ALA A 86 -24.42 5.08 3.97
CA ALA A 86 -24.17 5.58 2.62
C ALA A 86 -23.87 4.44 1.61
N SER A 87 -23.99 3.19 2.04
CA SER A 87 -23.56 2.06 1.22
C SER A 87 -24.65 1.64 0.22
N ALA A 88 -24.31 1.65 -1.07
CA ALA A 88 -25.11 1.07 -2.14
C ALA A 88 -25.25 -0.47 -2.04
N LEU A 89 -24.69 -1.10 -0.98
CA LEU A 89 -24.87 -2.52 -0.74
C LEU A 89 -26.26 -2.84 -0.18
N ARG A 90 -26.91 -1.91 0.52
CA ARG A 90 -28.25 -2.12 1.11
C ARG A 90 -29.32 -2.49 0.08
N ASP A 91 -29.16 -2.01 -1.16
CA ASP A 91 -30.09 -2.27 -2.25
C ASP A 91 -29.97 -3.70 -2.81
N LYS A 92 -28.96 -4.48 -2.38
CA LYS A 92 -28.78 -5.86 -2.82
C LYS A 92 -29.50 -6.84 -1.91
N PRO A 93 -30.16 -7.88 -2.47
CA PRO A 93 -30.94 -8.85 -1.69
C PRO A 93 -30.10 -9.66 -0.70
N CYS A 94 -28.78 -9.75 -0.91
CA CYS A 94 -27.86 -10.44 -0.01
C CYS A 94 -27.39 -9.61 1.19
N CYS A 95 -27.74 -8.31 1.25
CA CYS A 95 -27.14 -7.34 2.15
C CYS A 95 -28.20 -6.45 2.80
N THR A 96 -29.33 -7.02 3.23
CA THR A 96 -30.43 -6.27 3.86
C THR A 96 -30.07 -5.83 5.27
N THR A 97 -29.31 -6.63 6.01
CA THR A 97 -28.81 -6.28 7.34
C THR A 97 -27.29 -6.10 7.36
N TYR A 98 -26.80 -5.33 8.35
CA TYR A 98 -25.37 -5.14 8.58
C TYR A 98 -24.66 -6.48 8.80
N SER A 99 -25.23 -7.35 9.65
CA SER A 99 -24.64 -8.64 10.01
C SER A 99 -24.49 -9.57 8.79
N ASP A 100 -25.54 -9.66 7.96
CA ASP A 100 -25.51 -10.47 6.73
C ASP A 100 -24.45 -9.96 5.75
N THR A 101 -24.32 -8.63 5.65
CA THR A 101 -23.32 -8.00 4.77
C THR A 101 -21.90 -8.30 5.22
N VAL A 102 -21.61 -8.17 6.51
CA VAL A 102 -20.29 -8.49 7.08
C VAL A 102 -19.98 -9.97 6.88
N GLN A 103 -20.94 -10.87 7.13
CA GLN A 103 -20.74 -12.30 6.94
C GLN A 103 -20.50 -12.66 5.47
N TYR A 104 -21.26 -12.08 4.55
CA TYR A 104 -21.08 -12.25 3.11
C TYR A 104 -19.68 -11.80 2.67
N LEU A 105 -19.26 -10.60 3.10
CA LEU A 105 -17.94 -10.05 2.75
C LEU A 105 -16.79 -10.86 3.35
N LYS A 106 -16.89 -11.33 4.59
CA LYS A 106 -15.92 -12.26 5.20
C LYS A 106 -15.78 -13.54 4.37
N ARG A 107 -16.90 -14.13 3.94
CA ARG A 107 -16.90 -15.33 3.09
C ARG A 107 -16.23 -15.06 1.74
N CYS A 108 -16.56 -13.95 1.10
CA CYS A 108 -15.93 -13.53 -0.16
C CYS A 108 -14.42 -13.32 0.00
N ALA A 109 -13.97 -12.67 1.07
CA ALA A 109 -12.56 -12.44 1.34
C ALA A 109 -11.78 -13.76 1.50
N VAL A 110 -12.34 -14.74 2.23
CA VAL A 110 -11.74 -16.07 2.37
C VAL A 110 -11.65 -16.79 1.03
N ILE A 111 -12.71 -16.75 0.20
CA ILE A 111 -12.72 -17.40 -1.12
C ILE A 111 -11.67 -16.76 -2.04
N VAL A 112 -11.61 -15.43 -2.09
CA VAL A 112 -10.63 -14.69 -2.90
C VAL A 112 -9.21 -14.96 -2.41
N GLY A 113 -8.98 -14.96 -1.10
CA GLY A 113 -7.70 -15.30 -0.50
C GLY A 113 -7.25 -16.72 -0.84
N GLY A 114 -8.15 -17.71 -0.73
CA GLY A 114 -7.88 -19.11 -1.08
C GLY A 114 -7.59 -19.31 -2.57
N LEU A 115 -8.37 -18.67 -3.45
CA LEU A 115 -8.13 -18.69 -4.89
C LEU A 115 -6.77 -18.07 -5.24
N GLY A 116 -6.43 -16.95 -4.59
CA GLY A 116 -5.14 -16.30 -4.78
C GLY A 116 -3.98 -17.18 -4.32
N ILE A 117 -4.09 -17.91 -3.21
CA ILE A 117 -3.08 -18.90 -2.78
C ILE A 117 -2.91 -20.01 -3.81
N ALA A 118 -4.00 -20.58 -4.31
CA ALA A 118 -3.94 -21.61 -5.36
C ALA A 118 -3.25 -21.07 -6.63
N CYS A 119 -3.58 -19.85 -7.05
CA CYS A 119 -2.93 -19.19 -8.18
C CYS A 119 -1.44 -18.95 -7.95
N MET A 120 -1.04 -18.50 -6.75
CA MET A 120 0.36 -18.34 -6.38
C MET A 120 1.13 -19.66 -6.49
N LEU A 121 0.58 -20.75 -5.96
CA LEU A 121 1.22 -22.07 -6.02
C LEU A 121 1.44 -22.51 -7.48
N LEU A 122 0.45 -22.33 -8.35
CA LEU A 122 0.57 -22.65 -9.78
C LEU A 122 1.66 -21.82 -10.46
N VAL A 123 1.73 -20.53 -10.18
CA VAL A 123 2.76 -19.66 -10.76
C VAL A 123 4.16 -20.01 -10.21
N ILE A 124 4.28 -20.32 -8.92
CA ILE A 124 5.54 -20.77 -8.32
C ILE A 124 5.99 -22.09 -8.96
N SER A 125 5.08 -23.05 -9.17
CA SER A 125 5.38 -24.29 -9.89
C SER A 125 5.88 -24.02 -11.32
N ALA A 126 5.23 -23.11 -12.05
CA ALA A 126 5.66 -22.72 -13.38
C ALA A 126 7.06 -22.06 -13.38
N MET A 127 7.33 -21.19 -12.41
CA MET A 127 8.65 -20.58 -12.22
C MET A 127 9.72 -21.63 -11.89
N TYR A 128 9.41 -22.60 -11.04
CA TYR A 128 10.32 -23.70 -10.71
C TYR A 128 10.69 -24.52 -11.96
N CYS A 129 9.72 -24.87 -12.80
CA CYS A 129 9.96 -25.54 -14.07
C CYS A 129 10.90 -24.72 -14.97
N VAL A 130 10.68 -23.41 -15.07
CA VAL A 130 11.55 -22.51 -15.85
C VAL A 130 12.98 -22.49 -15.31
N VAL A 131 13.16 -22.35 -14.00
CA VAL A 131 14.50 -22.34 -13.37
C VAL A 131 15.26 -23.64 -13.66
N ARG A 132 14.56 -24.78 -13.72
CA ARG A 132 15.18 -26.07 -14.06
C ARG A 132 15.56 -26.19 -15.53
N ILE A 133 14.79 -25.58 -16.43
CA ILE A 133 15.04 -25.63 -17.88
C ILE A 133 16.18 -24.69 -18.28
N VAL A 134 16.26 -23.50 -17.68
CA VAL A 134 17.25 -22.50 -18.08
C VAL A 134 18.48 -22.60 -17.20
N THR A 135 19.61 -22.91 -17.81
CA THR A 135 20.90 -22.92 -17.12
C THR A 135 21.20 -21.53 -16.53
N VAL A 136 21.39 -21.49 -15.20
CA VAL A 136 21.61 -20.31 -14.35
C VAL A 136 22.55 -19.23 -14.93
N PRO A 137 23.74 -19.55 -15.50
CA PRO A 137 24.69 -18.52 -15.93
C PRO A 137 24.23 -17.66 -17.12
N VAL A 138 23.42 -18.21 -18.04
CA VAL A 138 22.96 -17.46 -19.22
C VAL A 138 21.86 -16.45 -18.84
N VAL A 139 21.04 -16.83 -17.85
CA VAL A 139 19.95 -16.00 -17.31
C VAL A 139 20.53 -14.79 -16.60
N MET A 140 21.50 -15.01 -15.71
CA MET A 140 22.11 -14.00 -14.84
C MET A 140 22.61 -12.76 -15.60
N ARG A 141 23.31 -12.94 -16.73
CA ARG A 141 23.85 -11.82 -17.52
C ARG A 141 22.75 -10.91 -18.11
N ARG A 142 21.60 -11.48 -18.47
CA ARG A 142 20.45 -10.72 -19.06
C ARG A 142 19.48 -10.24 -17.98
N MET A 143 19.46 -10.92 -16.84
CA MET A 143 18.58 -10.67 -15.70
C MET A 143 18.75 -9.25 -15.17
N GLN A 144 20.00 -8.80 -14.99
CA GLN A 144 20.30 -7.46 -14.47
C GLN A 144 19.63 -6.34 -15.29
N SER A 145 19.73 -6.40 -16.62
CA SER A 145 19.18 -5.36 -17.49
C SER A 145 17.65 -5.33 -17.45
N VAL A 146 17.00 -6.50 -17.39
CA VAL A 146 15.53 -6.57 -17.33
C VAL A 146 15.02 -6.12 -15.96
N LEU A 147 15.67 -6.58 -14.88
CA LEU A 147 15.38 -6.21 -13.51
C LEU A 147 15.48 -4.69 -13.31
N ASN A 148 16.52 -4.05 -13.86
CA ASN A 148 16.64 -2.60 -13.81
C ASN A 148 15.54 -1.87 -14.61
N VAL A 149 15.11 -2.39 -15.77
CA VAL A 149 13.96 -1.80 -16.48
C VAL A 149 12.68 -1.90 -15.66
N VAL A 150 12.46 -3.04 -14.98
CA VAL A 150 11.31 -3.21 -14.08
C VAL A 150 11.40 -2.23 -12.91
N PHE A 151 12.55 -2.10 -12.26
CA PHE A 151 12.76 -1.13 -11.18
C PHE A 151 12.60 0.32 -11.62
N MET A 152 12.97 0.64 -12.87
CA MET A 152 12.70 1.95 -13.44
C MET A 152 11.20 2.21 -13.55
N ILE A 153 10.43 1.27 -14.08
CA ILE A 153 8.97 1.38 -14.20
C ILE A 153 8.33 1.49 -12.80
N LEU A 154 8.71 0.62 -11.87
CA LEU A 154 8.20 0.63 -10.50
C LEU A 154 8.58 1.92 -9.77
N GLY A 155 9.83 2.36 -9.85
CA GLY A 155 10.30 3.61 -9.26
C GLY A 155 9.57 4.82 -9.82
N THR A 156 9.33 4.85 -11.13
CA THR A 156 8.52 5.91 -11.79
C THR A 156 7.08 5.87 -11.30
N GLY A 157 6.47 4.68 -11.21
CA GLY A 157 5.11 4.52 -10.70
C GLY A 157 4.97 5.00 -9.26
N LEU A 158 5.89 4.62 -8.36
CA LEU A 158 5.93 5.08 -6.98
C LEU A 158 6.11 6.60 -6.88
N PHE A 159 6.98 7.16 -7.72
CA PHE A 159 7.21 8.60 -7.78
C PHE A 159 5.95 9.37 -8.20
N VAL A 160 5.28 8.93 -9.27
CA VAL A 160 4.03 9.55 -9.76
C VAL A 160 2.91 9.42 -8.73
N VAL A 161 2.74 8.24 -8.12
CA VAL A 161 1.74 8.05 -7.05
C VAL A 161 2.05 8.95 -5.86
N GLY A 162 3.32 9.07 -5.46
CA GLY A 162 3.73 9.98 -4.40
C GLY A 162 3.38 11.44 -4.70
N LEU A 163 3.63 11.90 -5.93
CA LEU A 163 3.25 13.25 -6.38
C LEU A 163 1.73 13.45 -6.43
N LEU A 164 0.96 12.45 -6.87
CA LEU A 164 -0.50 12.52 -6.86
C LEU A 164 -1.06 12.61 -5.44
N CYS A 165 -0.52 11.83 -4.51
CA CYS A 165 -0.88 11.89 -3.08
C CYS A 165 -0.57 13.26 -2.47
N ASP A 166 0.53 13.90 -2.88
CA ASP A 166 0.92 15.23 -2.42
C ASP A 166 0.03 16.32 -3.03
N ALA A 167 -0.24 16.24 -4.34
CA ALA A 167 -0.99 17.26 -5.08
C ALA A 167 -2.49 17.31 -4.72
N HIS A 168 -3.09 16.19 -4.33
CA HIS A 168 -4.52 16.14 -4.02
C HIS A 168 -4.87 16.60 -2.59
N ASP A 169 -3.91 17.00 -1.76
CA ASP A 169 -4.11 17.37 -0.33
C ASP A 169 -4.94 16.33 0.47
N GLU A 170 -5.09 15.12 -0.06
CA GLU A 170 -5.81 14.02 0.56
C GLU A 170 -5.08 13.47 1.79
N MET A 171 -3.80 13.84 1.96
CA MET A 171 -2.96 13.51 3.11
C MET A 171 -2.78 14.70 4.07
N THR A 172 -3.77 15.60 4.15
CA THR A 172 -3.75 16.80 5.01
C THR A 172 -3.59 16.48 6.49
N SER A 173 -4.06 15.32 6.96
CA SER A 173 -3.89 14.77 8.32
C SER A 173 -2.50 14.26 8.73
N GLY A 174 -1.42 15.03 8.54
CA GLY A 174 -0.10 14.65 9.07
C GLY A 174 0.56 13.44 8.37
N GLN A 175 0.03 13.00 7.23
CA GLN A 175 0.58 11.91 6.42
C GLN A 175 1.51 12.38 5.29
N LYS A 176 1.83 13.68 5.22
CA LYS A 176 2.78 14.22 4.22
C LYS A 176 4.12 13.47 4.18
N TRP A 177 4.56 12.94 5.32
CA TRP A 177 5.76 12.11 5.38
C TRP A 177 5.66 10.84 4.54
N MET A 178 4.48 10.21 4.41
CA MET A 178 4.27 9.04 3.55
C MET A 178 4.46 9.40 2.07
N ALA A 179 3.90 10.52 1.62
CA ALA A 179 4.09 11.02 0.25
C ALA A 179 5.57 11.31 -0.02
N ILE A 180 6.26 11.99 0.90
CA ILE A 180 7.70 12.26 0.81
C ILE A 180 8.49 10.95 0.72
N ILE A 181 8.16 9.93 1.52
CA ILE A 181 8.81 8.61 1.45
C ILE A 181 8.59 7.96 0.09
N LEU A 182 7.36 7.95 -0.43
CA LEU A 182 7.06 7.38 -1.75
C LEU A 182 7.83 8.09 -2.87
N ILE A 183 7.90 9.42 -2.83
CA ILE A 183 8.65 10.24 -3.79
C ILE A 183 10.15 9.94 -3.70
N THR A 184 10.72 9.97 -2.50
CA THR A 184 12.17 9.77 -2.28
C THR A 184 12.61 8.35 -2.63
N VAL A 185 11.86 7.33 -2.22
CA VAL A 185 12.13 5.92 -2.56
C VAL A 185 11.94 5.69 -4.06
N GLY A 186 10.88 6.23 -4.66
CA GLY A 186 10.63 6.13 -6.10
C GLY A 186 11.76 6.75 -6.92
N ALA A 187 12.22 7.95 -6.55
CA ALA A 187 13.34 8.64 -7.18
C ALA A 187 14.67 7.88 -7.02
N LEU A 188 14.93 7.34 -5.82
CA LEU A 188 16.13 6.54 -5.55
C LEU A 188 16.14 5.26 -6.41
N LEU A 189 15.03 4.52 -6.46
CA LEU A 189 14.89 3.32 -7.28
C LEU A 189 15.06 3.65 -8.78
N PHE A 190 14.52 4.77 -9.24
CA PHE A 190 14.71 5.25 -10.61
C PHE A 190 16.19 5.57 -10.90
N ALA A 191 16.88 6.30 -10.01
CA ALA A 191 18.30 6.63 -10.20
C ALA A 191 19.19 5.37 -10.22
N LEU A 192 18.98 4.45 -9.26
CA LEU A 192 19.72 3.19 -9.18
C LEU A 192 19.48 2.30 -10.41
N SER A 193 18.26 2.26 -10.92
CA SER A 193 17.94 1.49 -12.13
C SER A 193 18.55 2.08 -13.40
N VAL A 194 18.57 3.41 -13.56
CA VAL A 194 19.28 4.08 -14.66
C VAL A 194 20.77 3.74 -14.62
N LEU A 195 21.40 3.86 -13.44
CA LEU A 195 22.81 3.48 -13.24
C LEU A 195 23.04 2.02 -13.60
N GLY A 196 22.16 1.11 -13.14
CA GLY A 196 22.24 -0.31 -13.45
C GLY A 196 22.13 -0.60 -14.95
N ILE A 197 21.27 0.12 -15.70
CA ILE A 197 21.17 0.00 -17.17
C ILE A 197 22.46 0.49 -17.83
N ILE A 198 22.98 1.66 -17.44
CA ILE A 198 24.22 2.22 -17.99
C ILE A 198 25.38 1.24 -17.79
N THR A 199 25.54 0.72 -16.57
CA THR A 199 26.58 -0.26 -16.22
C THR A 199 26.43 -1.55 -17.02
N SER A 200 25.20 -2.03 -17.21
CA SER A 200 24.95 -3.25 -18.01
C SER A 200 25.29 -3.06 -19.49
N ARG A 201 25.10 -1.85 -20.04
CA ARG A 201 25.40 -1.53 -21.45
C ARG A 201 26.87 -1.23 -21.70
N ALA A 202 27.55 -0.58 -20.76
CA ALA A 202 28.97 -0.27 -20.84
C ALA A 202 29.85 -1.52 -21.03
N ARG A 203 29.34 -2.69 -20.64
CA ARG A 203 30.01 -3.99 -20.75
C ARG A 203 29.82 -4.71 -22.10
N SER A 204 28.85 -4.29 -22.92
CA SER A 204 28.43 -5.00 -24.14
C SER A 204 29.26 -4.68 -25.39
N ARG A 205 30.18 -3.71 -25.33
CA ARG A 205 31.03 -3.34 -26.44
C ARG A 205 32.41 -3.02 -25.91
N SER A 206 33.44 -3.48 -26.61
CA SER A 206 34.79 -2.92 -26.58
C SER A 206 34.79 -1.40 -26.44
N LEU A 207 34.86 -0.92 -25.20
CA LEU A 207 35.26 0.41 -24.78
C LEU A 207 36.39 0.18 -23.75
N LEU A 208 37.65 -0.17 -24.05
CA LEU A 208 38.51 -0.17 -25.25
C LEU A 208 38.49 1.07 -26.17
N LEU A 209 37.73 2.09 -25.80
CA LEU A 209 38.24 3.45 -25.70
C LEU A 209 38.20 3.66 -24.19
N THR A 210 39.25 3.35 -23.44
CA THR A 210 40.36 4.29 -23.30
C THR A 210 39.81 5.71 -23.47
N VAL A 211 38.97 6.16 -22.54
CA VAL A 211 38.88 7.59 -22.28
C VAL A 211 40.26 7.97 -21.74
N ARG A 212 41.19 8.21 -22.68
CA ARG A 212 42.56 8.61 -22.45
C ARG A 212 42.48 10.08 -22.06
N PHE A 213 42.21 10.34 -20.78
CA PHE A 213 42.43 11.67 -20.21
C PHE A 213 43.94 11.83 -20.07
N GLU A 214 44.58 12.42 -21.08
CA GLU A 214 45.98 12.81 -21.03
C GLU A 214 46.06 14.14 -20.29
N ILE A 215 46.19 14.07 -18.96
CA ILE A 215 46.50 15.24 -18.13
C ILE A 215 48.03 15.20 -17.93
N ASN A 216 48.74 16.13 -18.56
CA ASN A 216 50.19 16.34 -18.42
C ASN A 216 51.08 15.13 -18.72
N GLY A 217 50.83 14.38 -19.80
CA GLY A 217 51.76 13.35 -20.30
C GLY A 217 51.95 12.11 -19.41
N HIS A 218 51.31 12.05 -18.23
CA HIS A 218 51.29 10.87 -17.39
C HIS A 218 50.08 10.00 -17.72
N MET A 219 50.34 8.82 -18.30
CA MET A 219 49.33 7.81 -18.54
C MET A 219 48.88 7.18 -17.21
N VAL A 220 47.93 7.82 -16.51
CA VAL A 220 47.28 7.23 -15.34
C VAL A 220 46.19 6.29 -15.82
N ARG A 221 46.48 4.98 -15.82
CA ARG A 221 45.51 3.93 -16.14
C ARG A 221 44.59 3.72 -14.94
N ILE A 222 43.61 4.60 -14.75
CA ILE A 222 42.57 4.41 -13.73
C ILE A 222 41.65 3.28 -14.20
N HIS A 223 41.62 2.20 -13.44
CA HIS A 223 40.65 1.11 -13.56
C HIS A 223 39.23 1.63 -13.24
N ARG A 224 38.66 2.41 -14.17
CA ARG A 224 37.42 3.19 -13.99
C ARG A 224 36.16 2.32 -13.86
N THR A 225 36.25 1.04 -14.21
CA THR A 225 35.13 0.09 -14.14
C THR A 225 34.80 -0.33 -12.71
N ASP A 226 35.78 -0.34 -11.81
CA ASP A 226 35.62 -0.94 -10.49
C ASP A 226 34.92 0.02 -9.50
N CYS A 227 35.07 1.34 -9.68
CA CYS A 227 34.36 2.35 -8.87
C CYS A 227 32.86 2.42 -9.14
N SER A 228 32.43 2.30 -10.40
CA SER A 228 30.99 2.41 -10.74
C SER A 228 30.17 1.23 -10.20
N LEU A 229 30.80 0.07 -10.14
CA LEU A 229 30.16 -1.15 -9.67
C LEU A 229 30.15 -1.22 -8.13
N SER A 230 31.24 -0.86 -7.47
CA SER A 230 31.26 -0.80 -6.01
C SER A 230 30.20 0.18 -5.48
N GLN A 231 30.04 1.34 -6.13
CA GLN A 231 28.98 2.29 -5.80
C GLN A 231 27.57 1.71 -5.99
N TYR A 232 27.35 0.94 -7.06
CA TYR A 232 26.05 0.28 -7.29
C TYR A 232 25.75 -0.77 -6.21
N ILE A 233 26.73 -1.63 -5.87
CA ILE A 233 26.57 -2.67 -4.84
C ILE A 233 26.35 -2.04 -3.46
N ILE A 234 27.12 -1.00 -3.12
CA ILE A 234 26.98 -0.25 -1.86
C ILE A 234 25.61 0.44 -1.81
N GLY A 235 25.18 1.08 -2.91
CA GLY A 235 23.88 1.74 -2.98
C GLY A 235 22.72 0.75 -2.84
N LEU A 236 22.80 -0.40 -3.50
CA LEU A 236 21.78 -1.44 -3.46
C LEU A 236 21.75 -2.15 -2.10
N GLY A 237 22.91 -2.41 -1.50
CA GLY A 237 23.04 -2.93 -0.13
C GLY A 237 22.54 -1.95 0.92
N GLY A 238 22.86 -0.66 0.80
CA GLY A 238 22.35 0.39 1.68
C GLY A 238 20.83 0.53 1.59
N CYS A 239 20.26 0.46 0.38
CA CYS A 239 18.82 0.45 0.17
C CYS A 239 18.15 -0.78 0.80
N LEU A 240 18.76 -1.97 0.66
CA LEU A 240 18.27 -3.20 1.28
C LEU A 240 18.24 -3.08 2.82
N VAL A 241 19.33 -2.62 3.44
CA VAL A 241 19.40 -2.43 4.89
C VAL A 241 18.35 -1.42 5.35
N ALA A 242 18.23 -0.28 4.65
CA ALA A 242 17.22 0.74 4.98
C ALA A 242 15.80 0.16 4.91
N LEU A 243 15.45 -0.57 3.84
CA LEU A 243 14.11 -1.15 3.69
C LEU A 243 13.83 -2.26 4.71
N VAL A 244 14.82 -3.08 5.08
CA VAL A 244 14.67 -4.08 6.14
C VAL A 244 14.41 -3.40 7.48
N VAL A 245 15.16 -2.35 7.81
CA VAL A 245 14.94 -1.54 9.03
C VAL A 245 13.56 -0.88 8.99
N CYS A 246 13.14 -0.32 7.85
CA CYS A 246 11.80 0.24 7.66
C CYS A 246 10.69 -0.80 7.83
N SER A 247 10.85 -2.01 7.28
CA SER A 247 9.88 -3.09 7.42
C SER A 247 9.78 -3.56 8.87
N PHE A 248 10.92 -3.82 9.52
CA PHE A 248 10.95 -4.24 10.93
C PHE A 248 10.42 -3.16 11.87
N SER A 249 10.75 -1.89 11.63
CA SER A 249 10.20 -0.77 12.39
C SER A 249 8.70 -0.58 12.14
N ALA A 250 8.20 -0.76 10.91
CA ALA A 250 6.76 -0.69 10.64
C ALA A 250 5.98 -1.76 11.44
N PHE A 251 6.48 -3.00 11.48
CA PHE A 251 5.86 -4.06 12.29
C PHE A 251 6.02 -3.80 13.79
N SER A 252 7.21 -3.45 14.27
CA SER A 252 7.46 -3.20 15.70
C SER A 252 6.71 -1.97 16.23
N PHE A 253 6.59 -0.93 15.40
CA PHE A 253 5.92 0.31 15.75
C PHE A 253 4.41 0.16 15.70
N SER A 254 3.88 -0.73 14.85
CA SER A 254 2.46 -1.10 14.85
C SER A 254 2.00 -1.57 16.23
N ASP A 255 2.76 -2.48 16.86
CA ASP A 255 2.41 -3.00 18.19
C ASP A 255 2.59 -1.96 19.31
N LYS A 256 3.62 -1.10 19.21
CA LYS A 256 3.86 -0.03 20.19
C LYS A 256 2.83 1.09 20.10
N LEU A 257 2.50 1.56 18.89
CA LEU A 257 1.44 2.54 18.65
C LEU A 257 0.11 2.03 19.22
N ALA A 258 -0.21 0.77 18.94
CA ALA A 258 -1.39 0.11 19.44
C ALA A 258 -1.51 0.17 20.98
N TRP A 259 -0.38 0.05 21.69
CA TRP A 259 -0.34 0.17 23.14
C TRP A 259 -0.45 1.63 23.62
N THR A 260 0.34 2.55 23.03
CA THR A 260 0.34 3.97 23.42
C THR A 260 -1.03 4.64 23.22
N PHE A 261 -1.75 4.28 22.15
CA PHE A 261 -3.10 4.81 21.90
C PHE A 261 -4.17 4.21 22.81
N GLN A 262 -3.90 3.06 23.44
CA GLN A 262 -4.84 2.48 24.39
C GLN A 262 -4.78 3.21 25.74
N GLU A 263 -3.59 3.66 26.14
CA GLU A 263 -3.39 4.39 27.39
C GLU A 263 -3.80 5.85 27.30
N GLN A 264 -3.52 6.51 26.18
CA GLN A 264 -3.97 7.87 25.95
C GLN A 264 -5.40 7.83 25.40
N LYS A 265 -6.37 8.35 26.15
CA LYS A 265 -7.80 8.54 25.73
C LYS A 265 -7.97 9.53 24.55
N THR A 266 -7.02 9.58 23.63
CA THR A 266 -6.88 10.46 22.48
C THR A 266 -7.24 9.77 21.16
N SER A 267 -7.68 8.51 21.17
CA SER A 267 -8.05 7.77 19.95
C SER A 267 -9.07 8.51 19.06
N SER A 268 -10.06 9.16 19.69
CA SER A 268 -11.09 9.94 18.99
C SER A 268 -10.57 11.25 18.42
N LYS A 269 -9.52 11.83 19.02
CA LYS A 269 -8.80 12.96 18.44
C LYS A 269 -7.96 12.49 17.26
N LEU A 270 -7.23 11.39 17.41
CA LEU A 270 -6.42 10.83 16.32
C LEU A 270 -7.26 10.44 15.10
N ALA A 271 -8.48 9.93 15.29
CA ALA A 271 -9.39 9.66 14.18
C ALA A 271 -9.76 10.94 13.41
N CYS A 272 -9.90 12.06 14.12
CA CYS A 272 -10.08 13.38 13.51
C CYS A 272 -8.84 13.90 12.83
N ASP A 273 -7.68 13.79 13.47
CA ASP A 273 -6.40 14.12 12.87
C ASP A 273 -6.27 13.31 11.57
N LEU A 274 -6.46 11.99 11.60
CA LEU A 274 -6.38 11.15 10.40
C LEU A 274 -7.51 11.39 9.38
N SER A 275 -8.47 12.28 9.66
CA SER A 275 -9.62 12.57 8.82
C SER A 275 -10.33 11.28 8.39
N LEU A 276 -10.52 10.36 9.35
CA LEU A 276 -11.13 9.09 9.06
C LEU A 276 -12.56 9.30 8.54
N PRO A 277 -12.97 8.57 7.49
CA PRO A 277 -14.29 8.73 6.92
C PRO A 277 -15.38 8.37 7.93
N GLY A 278 -16.51 9.08 7.86
CA GLY A 278 -17.63 8.92 8.80
C GLY A 278 -17.49 9.76 10.08
N CYS A 279 -16.36 10.42 10.30
CA CYS A 279 -16.24 11.36 11.41
C CYS A 279 -16.97 12.68 11.08
N THR A 280 -18.07 12.96 11.76
CA THR A 280 -18.90 14.15 11.53
C THR A 280 -18.48 15.37 12.34
N ASN A 281 -17.54 15.21 13.27
CA ASN A 281 -17.28 16.19 14.35
C ASN A 281 -15.80 16.62 14.46
N CYS A 282 -15.03 16.50 13.38
CA CYS A 282 -13.61 16.83 13.37
C CYS A 282 -13.36 18.29 12.97
N THR A 283 -13.75 19.21 13.86
CA THR A 283 -13.58 20.65 13.67
C THR A 283 -12.27 21.12 14.31
N GLU A 284 -11.11 20.90 13.66
CA GLU A 284 -9.81 21.28 14.23
C GLU A 284 -9.13 22.53 13.64
N LEU A 285 -9.79 23.29 12.74
CA LEU A 285 -9.24 24.56 12.24
C LEU A 285 -10.09 25.76 12.67
N VAL A 286 -9.50 26.56 13.57
CA VAL A 286 -10.07 27.74 14.27
C VAL A 286 -10.67 28.81 13.32
N PHE A 287 -10.32 28.80 12.04
CA PHE A 287 -10.72 29.86 11.09
C PHE A 287 -11.84 29.47 10.11
N GLU A 288 -12.23 28.20 10.02
CA GLU A 288 -13.33 27.73 9.16
C GLU A 288 -14.43 26.96 9.94
N MET A 289 -14.51 27.18 11.26
CA MET A 289 -15.42 26.42 12.13
C MET A 289 -16.89 26.61 11.76
N THR A 290 -17.53 25.55 11.26
CA THR A 290 -18.93 25.29 11.63
C THR A 290 -18.95 25.09 13.15
N ARG A 291 -19.45 26.09 13.88
CA ARG A 291 -19.63 25.98 15.33
C ARG A 291 -20.40 24.70 15.64
N CYS A 292 -19.89 23.93 16.60
CA CYS A 292 -20.62 22.81 17.15
C CYS A 292 -21.99 23.30 17.61
N LYS A 293 -23.06 22.69 17.09
CA LYS A 293 -24.43 23.16 17.37
C LYS A 293 -24.79 23.03 18.85
N GLY A 294 -24.11 22.15 19.59
CA GLY A 294 -24.48 21.78 20.95
C GLY A 294 -25.50 20.64 20.94
N ALA A 295 -25.66 19.98 22.09
CA ALA A 295 -26.69 18.98 22.31
C ALA A 295 -27.55 19.35 23.54
N MET A 296 -28.86 19.13 23.46
CA MET A 296 -29.78 19.28 24.58
C MET A 296 -30.66 18.03 24.72
N CYS A 297 -30.97 17.64 25.95
CA CYS A 297 -31.83 16.50 26.23
C CYS A 297 -33.29 16.95 26.26
N THR A 298 -34.15 16.33 25.44
CA THR A 298 -35.60 16.55 25.47
C THR A 298 -36.22 15.87 26.70
N PHE A 299 -37.47 16.23 27.01
CA PHE A 299 -38.24 15.63 28.11
C PHE A 299 -38.41 14.11 27.97
N ASP A 300 -38.31 13.57 26.75
CA ASP A 300 -38.42 12.15 26.46
C ASP A 300 -37.08 11.39 26.62
N ASN A 301 -36.05 12.02 27.21
CA ASN A 301 -34.68 11.50 27.30
C ASN A 301 -33.99 11.28 25.94
N TYR A 302 -34.34 12.07 24.92
CA TYR A 302 -33.67 12.04 23.63
C TYR A 302 -32.80 13.30 23.45
N TRP A 303 -31.53 13.14 23.06
CA TRP A 303 -30.69 14.26 22.65
C TRP A 303 -31.11 14.82 21.29
N VAL A 304 -31.20 16.14 21.18
CA VAL A 304 -31.48 16.89 19.95
C VAL A 304 -30.50 18.05 19.81
N ALA A 305 -30.13 18.38 18.56
CA ALA A 305 -29.11 19.40 18.31
C ALA A 305 -29.67 20.74 18.79
N CYS A 306 -28.86 21.57 19.45
CA CYS A 306 -29.38 22.86 19.87
C CYS A 306 -29.62 23.71 18.61
N ASP A 307 -30.87 24.08 18.40
CA ASP A 307 -31.23 24.87 17.24
C ASP A 307 -30.73 26.30 17.42
N SER A 308 -29.88 26.75 16.50
CA SER A 308 -29.32 28.11 16.51
C SER A 308 -30.36 29.23 16.38
N SER A 309 -31.64 28.89 16.17
CA SER A 309 -32.78 29.79 16.03
C SER A 309 -33.49 30.15 17.34
N MET A 310 -33.16 29.51 18.48
CA MET A 310 -33.75 29.85 19.79
C MET A 310 -33.02 30.98 20.53
N SER A 311 -32.48 31.96 19.81
CA SER A 311 -31.79 33.12 20.41
C SER A 311 -32.73 34.20 20.98
N GLY A 312 -34.05 33.94 21.07
CA GLY A 312 -35.05 34.97 21.37
C GLY A 312 -36.08 34.65 22.45
N ILE A 313 -35.95 33.55 23.20
CA ILE A 313 -36.89 33.26 24.31
C ILE A 313 -36.12 33.30 25.63
N GLU A 314 -36.04 34.51 26.18
CA GLU A 314 -35.59 34.75 27.55
C GLU A 314 -36.50 34.03 28.54
N GLU A 315 -35.85 33.27 29.44
CA GLU A 315 -36.25 33.03 30.83
C GLU A 315 -37.72 32.64 31.07
N SER A 316 -38.01 31.33 31.14
CA SER A 316 -38.91 30.74 32.18
C SER A 316 -39.21 29.24 31.96
N ALA A 317 -38.36 28.48 31.26
CA ALA A 317 -38.54 27.04 31.16
C ALA A 317 -37.37 26.33 31.84
N THR A 318 -37.68 25.50 32.83
CA THR A 318 -36.82 24.48 33.48
C THR A 318 -36.36 23.38 32.51
N GLY A 319 -36.08 23.73 31.25
CA GLY A 319 -35.59 22.84 30.20
C GLY A 319 -34.06 22.86 30.17
N GLY A 320 -33.45 21.68 30.07
CA GLY A 320 -32.01 21.49 30.27
C GLY A 320 -31.12 22.40 29.43
N ASP A 321 -30.07 22.92 30.05
CA ASP A 321 -29.08 23.77 29.40
C ASP A 321 -28.47 23.09 28.17
N CYS A 322 -28.42 23.83 27.05
CA CYS A 322 -27.73 23.37 25.85
C CYS A 322 -26.22 23.19 26.13
N LEU A 323 -25.74 21.96 26.00
CA LEU A 323 -24.32 21.62 26.16
C LEU A 323 -23.57 21.96 24.87
N ARG A 324 -23.01 23.19 24.82
CA ARG A 324 -22.33 23.73 23.63
C ARG A 324 -21.05 22.99 23.24
N ASP A 325 -20.45 22.25 24.17
CA ASP A 325 -19.25 21.44 23.94
C ASP A 325 -19.58 20.00 23.51
N MET A 326 -20.86 19.68 23.25
CA MET A 326 -21.32 18.35 22.85
C MET A 326 -21.99 18.37 21.45
N THR A 327 -21.85 17.28 20.71
CA THR A 327 -22.60 16.98 19.49
C THR A 327 -23.36 15.66 19.67
N ILE A 328 -24.43 15.50 18.90
CA ILE A 328 -25.17 14.25 18.84
C ILE A 328 -24.51 13.31 17.85
N ILE A 329 -24.48 12.05 18.24
CA ILE A 329 -23.98 10.93 17.48
C ILE A 329 -25.19 10.10 17.08
N ASN A 330 -25.19 9.66 15.83
CA ASN A 330 -26.13 8.67 15.35
C ASN A 330 -27.61 9.13 15.47
N ASP A 331 -27.94 10.19 14.73
CA ASP A 331 -29.31 10.70 14.59
C ASP A 331 -30.28 9.67 13.99
N ASN A 332 -29.75 8.66 13.30
CA ASN A 332 -30.51 7.59 12.67
C ASN A 332 -30.34 6.26 13.42
N PRO A 333 -31.42 5.56 13.79
CA PRO A 333 -31.34 4.30 14.54
C PRO A 333 -30.62 3.16 13.79
N ASP A 334 -30.40 3.29 12.48
CA ASP A 334 -29.94 2.21 11.60
C ASP A 334 -28.42 2.08 11.44
N GLN A 335 -27.60 2.85 12.17
CA GLN A 335 -26.13 2.77 12.04
C GLN A 335 -25.47 1.72 12.96
N GLY A 336 -26.25 0.93 13.72
CA GLY A 336 -25.74 -0.17 14.53
C GLY A 336 -25.04 0.24 15.83
N TYR A 337 -25.12 1.51 16.22
CA TYR A 337 -24.78 2.01 17.56
C TYR A 337 -26.04 2.15 18.40
N ILE A 338 -25.88 2.24 19.72
CA ILE A 338 -26.98 2.65 20.61
C ILE A 338 -27.44 4.02 20.11
N GLY A 339 -28.69 4.11 19.65
CA GLY A 339 -29.22 5.34 19.06
C GLY A 339 -29.16 6.49 20.07
N ASN A 340 -28.80 7.67 19.57
CA ASN A 340 -28.90 8.93 20.30
C ASN A 340 -27.96 9.10 21.51
N ASP A 341 -26.66 9.07 21.25
CA ASP A 341 -25.62 9.36 22.26
C ASP A 341 -24.98 10.74 21.98
N ILE A 342 -24.24 11.30 22.95
CA ILE A 342 -23.54 12.58 22.79
C ILE A 342 -22.03 12.44 23.00
N ALA A 343 -21.24 13.21 22.27
CA ALA A 343 -19.81 13.33 22.50
C ALA A 343 -19.31 14.76 22.42
N LYS A 344 -18.16 14.99 23.05
CA LYS A 344 -17.48 16.29 22.99
C LYS A 344 -17.12 16.67 21.55
N CYS A 345 -17.33 17.93 21.21
CA CYS A 345 -16.95 18.49 19.91
C CYS A 345 -15.44 18.32 19.64
N GLY A 346 -15.04 18.16 18.38
CA GLY A 346 -13.63 17.95 18.00
C GLY A 346 -13.11 16.54 18.28
N LYS A 347 -13.99 15.59 18.60
CA LYS A 347 -13.68 14.17 18.74
C LYS A 347 -14.55 13.38 17.78
N CYS A 348 -14.01 12.29 17.26
CA CYS A 348 -14.74 11.32 16.45
C CYS A 348 -15.10 10.10 17.32
N PRO A 349 -16.25 10.13 18.03
CA PRO A 349 -16.70 9.01 18.86
C PRO A 349 -17.17 7.80 18.05
N GLU A 350 -17.49 7.99 16.77
CA GLU A 350 -17.93 6.91 15.88
C GLU A 350 -16.86 5.82 15.80
N TRP A 351 -15.59 6.23 15.79
CA TRP A 351 -14.43 5.37 15.77
C TRP A 351 -13.99 4.99 17.20
N SER A 352 -14.19 3.72 17.55
CA SER A 352 -13.69 3.21 18.83
C SER A 352 -12.16 3.17 18.84
N ALA A 353 -11.54 3.22 20.03
CA ALA A 353 -10.08 3.09 20.15
C ALA A 353 -9.55 1.79 19.53
N THR A 354 -10.32 0.70 19.67
CA THR A 354 -10.04 -0.59 19.07
C THR A 354 -10.12 -0.55 17.53
N ASP A 355 -11.12 0.15 16.98
CA ASP A 355 -11.27 0.30 15.52
C ASP A 355 -10.10 1.05 14.91
N VAL A 356 -9.73 2.20 15.49
CA VAL A 356 -8.60 3.02 15.03
C VAL A 356 -7.30 2.21 15.10
N ARG A 357 -7.10 1.45 16.19
CA ARG A 357 -5.94 0.57 16.36
C ARG A 357 -5.88 -0.49 15.27
N VAL A 358 -6.95 -1.26 15.07
CA VAL A 358 -7.00 -2.34 14.07
C VAL A 358 -6.76 -1.78 12.67
N TYR A 359 -7.35 -0.62 12.36
CA TYR A 359 -7.17 0.05 11.08
C TYR A 359 -5.71 0.49 10.85
N LEU A 360 -5.09 1.18 11.81
CA LEU A 360 -3.70 1.62 11.73
C LEU A 360 -2.73 0.44 11.67
N GLN A 361 -2.95 -0.58 12.50
CA GLN A 361 -2.17 -1.81 12.51
C GLN A 361 -2.21 -2.50 11.15
N SER A 362 -3.39 -2.63 10.55
CA SER A 362 -3.56 -3.22 9.21
C SER A 362 -2.82 -2.43 8.13
N LEU A 363 -2.87 -1.11 8.19
CA LEU A 363 -2.16 -0.24 7.23
C LEU A 363 -0.64 -0.38 7.37
N LEU A 364 -0.12 -0.37 8.60
CA LEU A 364 1.32 -0.52 8.88
C LEU A 364 1.83 -1.91 8.51
N HIS A 365 1.05 -2.96 8.76
CA HIS A 365 1.38 -4.32 8.34
C HIS A 365 1.45 -4.43 6.81
N LEU A 366 0.50 -3.84 6.09
CA LEU A 366 0.52 -3.82 4.62
C LEU A 366 1.77 -3.08 4.09
N LEU A 367 2.10 -1.94 4.69
CA LEU A 367 3.30 -1.18 4.33
C LEU A 367 4.58 -1.98 4.61
N GLY A 368 4.68 -2.60 5.79
CA GLY A 368 5.81 -3.45 6.18
C GLY A 368 5.97 -4.65 5.26
N LEU A 369 4.86 -5.25 4.81
CA LEU A 369 4.84 -6.35 3.86
C LEU A 369 5.25 -5.91 2.45
N PHE A 370 4.79 -4.75 1.99
CA PHE A 370 5.24 -4.18 0.71
C PHE A 370 6.74 -3.91 0.71
N ALA A 371 7.26 -3.32 1.80
CA ALA A 371 8.70 -3.12 1.98
C ALA A 371 9.47 -4.44 1.95
N LEU A 372 8.98 -5.48 2.62
CA LEU A 372 9.59 -6.82 2.61
C LEU A 372 9.61 -7.42 1.22
N VAL A 373 8.52 -7.30 0.46
CA VAL A 373 8.46 -7.75 -0.93
C VAL A 373 9.52 -7.03 -1.76
N VAL A 374 9.63 -5.70 -1.66
CA VAL A 374 10.68 -4.92 -2.35
C VAL A 374 12.08 -5.37 -1.92
N CYS A 375 12.31 -5.65 -0.63
CA CYS A 375 13.57 -6.23 -0.15
C CYS A 375 13.90 -7.54 -0.85
N LEU A 376 12.92 -8.43 -1.06
CA LEU A 376 13.14 -9.69 -1.78
C LEU A 376 13.59 -9.44 -3.23
N PHE A 377 12.97 -8.48 -3.93
CA PHE A 377 13.41 -8.10 -5.28
C PHE A 377 14.85 -7.59 -5.30
N ILE A 378 15.21 -6.74 -4.33
CA ILE A 378 16.56 -6.17 -4.21
C ILE A 378 17.57 -7.27 -3.85
N ALA A 379 17.24 -8.16 -2.92
CA ALA A 379 18.08 -9.28 -2.52
C ALA A 379 18.33 -10.25 -3.68
N LEU A 380 17.31 -10.54 -4.51
CA LEU A 380 17.47 -11.33 -5.72
C LEU A 380 18.37 -10.63 -6.75
N GLY A 381 18.23 -9.31 -6.92
CA GLY A 381 19.14 -8.52 -7.76
C GLY A 381 20.58 -8.54 -7.25
N PHE A 382 20.76 -8.49 -5.92
CA PHE A 382 22.06 -8.55 -5.26
C PHE A 382 22.72 -9.92 -5.43
N ALA A 383 22.00 -11.01 -5.14
CA ALA A 383 22.46 -12.38 -5.34
C ALA A 383 22.85 -12.62 -6.81
N ALA A 384 22.02 -12.14 -7.74
CA ALA A 384 22.31 -12.27 -9.16
C ALA A 384 23.58 -11.51 -9.59
N THR A 385 23.88 -10.39 -8.92
CA THR A 385 25.11 -9.63 -9.16
C THR A 385 26.32 -10.40 -8.63
N ASN A 386 26.25 -10.97 -7.42
CA ASN A 386 27.36 -11.68 -6.79
C ASN A 386 27.72 -13.00 -7.47
N ASP A 387 26.73 -13.82 -7.84
CA ASP A 387 26.99 -15.10 -8.52
C ASP A 387 27.68 -14.89 -9.87
N PHE A 388 27.33 -13.80 -10.56
CA PHE A 388 28.00 -13.41 -11.78
C PHE A 388 29.48 -13.09 -11.56
N PHE A 389 29.84 -12.46 -10.43
CA PHE A 389 31.24 -12.18 -10.09
C PHE A 389 32.02 -13.45 -9.77
N LEU A 390 31.43 -14.36 -8.98
CA LEU A 390 32.07 -15.62 -8.63
C LEU A 390 32.39 -16.45 -9.88
N MET A 391 31.44 -16.54 -10.81
CA MET A 391 31.64 -17.22 -12.09
C MET A 391 32.77 -16.60 -12.92
N GLN A 392 32.91 -15.28 -12.93
CA GLN A 392 33.96 -14.61 -13.70
C GLN A 392 35.34 -14.75 -13.03
N ALA A 393 35.39 -14.73 -11.70
CA ALA A 393 36.61 -14.97 -10.94
C ALA A 393 37.13 -16.41 -11.09
N ILE A 394 36.26 -17.38 -11.35
CA ILE A 394 36.65 -18.78 -11.63
C ILE A 394 37.15 -18.96 -13.07
N GLN A 395 36.70 -18.13 -14.02
CA GLN A 395 37.10 -18.22 -15.44
C GLN A 395 38.40 -17.51 -15.79
N ASN A 396 38.82 -16.55 -14.96
CA ASN A 396 40.10 -15.82 -15.08
C ASN A 396 41.15 -16.48 -14.21
#